data_AF-A0A1H5XRU7-F1
#
_entry.id   AF-A0A1H5XRU7-F1
#
_cell.length_a   1.000
_cell.length_b   1.000
_cell.length_c   1.000
_cell.angle_alpha   90.00
_cell.angle_beta   90.00
_cell.angle_gamma   90.00
#
_symmetry.space_group_name_H-M   'P 1'
#
loop_
_entity.id
_entity.type
_entity.pdbx_description
1 polymer ?
#
loop_
_entity_poly.entity_id
_entity_poly.type
_entity_poly.pdbx_seq_one_letter_code
_entity_poly.pdbx_strand_id
1 'polypeptide(L)'
;MKINKRTLSYHFAKLIVVTLIFSMACKSLDPTLNPSPIPLPTAYSRVNLPVEIPMQTLENLLNQRIPPVLFEEKGMDLGNGVMGDLKFSKNGLTTIQVEDNQKVRIQLPIRVSGEVGLKPGGLRNLFQSKIPLDQVFTPVFLINPEVNENWSMGISEFELVDLGGKMTFSILGMELDLSQLISREIQDYAQKNLTSNPDLIKLKPLVEQLWSQVGKPVFVEFQGKKMAFSIQPDSVKLSENFSSTGAYHLNLGMIGKVNSHPADATPSRPFPLPKLTENSNTENSLDIRIPLRLSYSEIDELLRENFAGQSIRVNKTTIFQPGNFKSRAFGEKLGILMDFHAVQSNGKEIDGQLFLVGKPTYDSENQILIFDQVNFNLESDSKKAKTAAVLKKGKIIRQLNQKLRFPMAEVLESSLGGIQERLALETPIADLKIVDLEIFPGGFYPTASGLEIQLKARGKVEIGWK
;
A
#
# COMPACT_ATOMS: atom_id res chain seq x y z
N MET A 1 -74.53 -23.01 40.03
CA MET A 1 -73.47 -22.44 39.18
C MET A 1 -72.12 -22.65 39.88
N LYS A 2 -71.45 -23.78 39.64
CA LYS A 2 -70.16 -24.14 40.27
C LYS A 2 -69.03 -23.64 39.39
N ILE A 3 -68.35 -22.57 39.81
CA ILE A 3 -67.17 -22.06 39.11
C ILE A 3 -66.02 -23.03 39.38
N ASN A 4 -65.47 -23.56 38.29
CA ASN A 4 -64.46 -24.62 38.29
C ASN A 4 -63.11 -24.06 38.79
N LYS A 5 -62.71 -24.42 40.03
CA LYS A 5 -61.49 -23.90 40.68
C LYS A 5 -60.17 -24.20 39.93
N ARG A 6 -60.18 -25.13 38.95
CA ARG A 6 -58.98 -25.50 38.17
C ARG A 6 -58.58 -24.50 37.09
N THR A 7 -59.51 -23.75 36.51
CA THR A 7 -59.16 -22.75 35.46
C THR A 7 -58.64 -21.44 36.03
N LEU A 8 -59.02 -21.08 37.28
CA LEU A 8 -58.52 -19.85 37.93
C LEU A 8 -57.03 -19.95 38.31
N SER A 9 -56.56 -21.14 38.69
CA SER A 9 -55.15 -21.39 39.09
C SER A 9 -54.18 -21.32 37.89
N TYR A 10 -54.60 -21.76 36.71
CA TYR A 10 -53.77 -21.74 35.50
C TYR A 10 -53.56 -20.32 34.94
N HIS A 11 -54.55 -19.43 35.05
CA HIS A 11 -54.39 -18.04 34.63
C HIS A 11 -53.53 -17.23 35.62
N PHE A 12 -53.62 -17.52 36.93
CA PHE A 12 -52.79 -16.88 37.94
C PHE A 12 -51.31 -17.31 37.83
N ALA A 13 -51.03 -18.58 37.55
CA ALA A 13 -49.67 -19.08 37.33
C ALA A 13 -49.04 -18.51 36.03
N LYS A 14 -49.82 -18.37 34.94
CA LYS A 14 -49.34 -17.72 33.71
C LYS A 14 -49.07 -16.22 33.90
N LEU A 15 -49.86 -15.53 34.72
CA LEU A 15 -49.64 -14.10 35.03
C LEU A 15 -48.35 -13.88 35.83
N ILE A 16 -48.04 -14.78 36.77
CA ILE A 16 -46.81 -14.74 37.60
C ILE A 16 -45.56 -15.09 36.77
N VAL A 17 -45.64 -16.03 35.82
CA VAL A 17 -44.52 -16.38 34.92
C VAL A 17 -44.25 -15.26 33.91
N VAL A 18 -45.28 -14.56 33.41
CA VAL A 18 -45.10 -13.40 32.51
C VAL A 18 -44.56 -12.17 33.27
N THR A 19 -44.86 -11.99 34.56
CA THR A 19 -44.24 -10.93 35.37
C THR A 19 -42.81 -11.26 35.82
N LEU A 20 -42.45 -12.53 36.01
CA LEU A 20 -41.06 -12.93 36.33
C LEU A 20 -40.11 -12.86 35.13
N ILE A 21 -40.61 -12.97 33.89
CA ILE A 21 -39.78 -12.87 32.68
C ILE A 21 -39.51 -11.39 32.31
N PHE A 22 -40.35 -10.45 32.74
CA PHE A 22 -40.13 -9.01 32.49
C PHE A 22 -39.18 -8.33 33.48
N SER A 23 -38.78 -8.98 34.58
CA SER A 23 -37.87 -8.38 35.59
C SER A 23 -36.38 -8.55 35.29
N MET A 24 -35.99 -9.27 34.23
CA MET A 24 -34.57 -9.44 33.85
C MET A 24 -34.06 -8.47 32.77
N ALA A 25 -34.89 -7.57 32.22
CA ALA A 25 -34.57 -6.85 30.98
C ALA A 25 -34.05 -5.41 31.13
N CYS A 26 -33.58 -4.98 32.30
CA CYS A 26 -32.84 -3.72 32.45
C CYS A 26 -31.81 -3.81 33.57
N LYS A 27 -30.63 -4.41 33.29
CA LYS A 27 -29.46 -4.14 34.13
C LYS A 27 -29.18 -2.63 34.04
N SER A 28 -29.33 -1.91 35.14
CA SER A 28 -28.94 -0.50 35.19
C SER A 28 -27.44 -0.39 34.91
N LEU A 29 -27.04 0.64 34.18
CA LEU A 29 -25.64 0.95 33.96
C LEU A 29 -24.98 1.25 35.30
N ASP A 30 -23.93 0.51 35.65
CA ASP A 30 -23.15 0.72 36.87
C ASP A 30 -21.86 1.50 36.53
N PRO A 31 -21.71 2.75 37.00
CA PRO A 31 -20.54 3.59 36.76
C PRO A 31 -19.27 3.09 37.47
N THR A 32 -19.38 2.18 38.44
CA THR A 32 -18.20 1.66 39.15
C THR A 32 -17.48 0.56 38.37
N LEU A 33 -18.15 -0.04 37.38
CA LEU A 33 -17.55 -1.06 36.52
C LEU A 33 -16.47 -0.46 35.61
N ASN A 34 -15.38 -1.20 35.43
CA ASN A 34 -14.30 -0.90 34.50
C ASN A 34 -14.03 -2.11 33.61
N PRO A 35 -14.92 -2.43 32.66
CA PRO A 35 -14.72 -3.55 31.74
C PRO A 35 -13.49 -3.28 30.87
N SER A 36 -12.63 -4.30 30.74
CA SER A 36 -11.40 -4.22 29.97
C SER A 36 -11.67 -3.86 28.50
N PRO A 37 -10.83 -3.01 27.88
CA PRO A 37 -10.89 -2.73 26.44
C PRO A 37 -10.78 -3.99 25.58
N ILE A 38 -11.36 -3.96 24.39
CA ILE A 38 -11.18 -5.01 23.39
C ILE A 38 -9.76 -4.98 22.78
N PRO A 39 -9.21 -6.11 22.31
CA PRO A 39 -7.92 -6.14 21.62
C PRO A 39 -7.91 -5.20 20.42
N LEU A 40 -6.90 -4.34 20.36
CA LEU A 40 -6.72 -3.39 19.27
C LEU A 40 -6.13 -4.10 18.04
N PRO A 41 -6.75 -4.03 16.86
CA PRO A 41 -6.18 -4.63 15.66
C PRO A 41 -4.95 -3.86 15.20
N THR A 42 -3.92 -4.56 14.73
CA THR A 42 -2.70 -3.93 14.21
C THR A 42 -2.98 -3.21 12.89
N ALA A 43 -2.53 -1.96 12.75
CA ALA A 43 -2.68 -1.19 11.53
C ALA A 43 -1.67 -1.66 10.46
N TYR A 44 -2.11 -2.56 9.58
CA TYR A 44 -1.36 -3.00 8.40
C TYR A 44 -1.88 -2.33 7.14
N SER A 45 -0.97 -1.78 6.35
CA SER A 45 -1.21 -1.26 5.00
C SER A 45 -0.64 -2.19 3.96
N ARG A 46 -1.28 -2.23 2.78
CA ARG A 46 -0.95 -3.11 1.66
C ARG A 46 -1.06 -2.35 0.35
N VAL A 47 -0.17 -2.64 -0.58
CA VAL A 47 -0.30 -2.25 -1.98
C VAL A 47 0.06 -3.45 -2.84
N ASN A 48 -0.71 -3.66 -3.90
CA ASN A 48 -0.38 -4.58 -4.97
C ASN A 48 -0.59 -3.86 -6.30
N LEU A 49 0.46 -3.84 -7.11
CA LEU A 49 0.54 -3.07 -8.34
C LEU A 49 0.97 -4.01 -9.47
N PRO A 50 0.03 -4.45 -10.33
CA PRO A 50 0.37 -5.08 -11.60
C PRO A 50 0.87 -3.98 -12.56
N VAL A 51 2.12 -4.11 -12.98
CA VAL A 51 2.77 -3.22 -13.94
C VAL A 51 2.87 -3.95 -15.26
N GLU A 52 2.28 -3.39 -16.32
CA GLU A 52 2.44 -3.89 -17.69
C GLU A 52 3.42 -2.97 -18.41
N ILE A 53 4.68 -3.40 -18.55
CA ILE A 53 5.72 -2.65 -19.25
C ILE A 53 5.58 -2.89 -20.76
N PRO A 54 5.34 -1.84 -21.57
CA PRO A 54 5.26 -1.98 -23.02
C PRO A 54 6.58 -2.46 -23.60
N MET A 55 6.53 -3.34 -24.60
CA MET A 55 7.73 -3.86 -25.25
C MET A 55 8.61 -2.74 -25.83
N GLN A 56 7.99 -1.70 -26.40
CA GLN A 56 8.71 -0.55 -26.95
C GLN A 56 9.58 0.14 -25.89
N THR A 57 9.11 0.21 -24.64
CA THR A 57 9.87 0.77 -23.52
C THR A 57 11.09 -0.08 -23.21
N LEU A 58 10.94 -1.41 -23.20
CA LEU A 58 12.06 -2.34 -23.02
C LEU A 58 13.08 -2.24 -24.16
N GLU A 59 12.62 -2.19 -25.41
CA GLU A 59 13.48 -2.02 -26.58
C GLU A 59 14.27 -0.70 -26.50
N ASN A 60 13.62 0.41 -26.12
CA ASN A 60 14.28 1.70 -25.96
C ASN A 60 15.37 1.63 -24.88
N LEU A 61 15.06 1.04 -23.72
CA LEU A 61 16.03 0.86 -22.63
C LEU A 61 17.20 -0.04 -23.04
N LEU A 62 16.93 -1.14 -23.73
CA LEU A 62 17.96 -2.05 -24.24
C LEU A 62 18.86 -1.33 -25.25
N ASN A 63 18.26 -0.60 -26.20
CA ASN A 63 18.97 0.11 -27.24
C ASN A 63 19.89 1.22 -26.70
N GLN A 64 19.53 1.84 -25.59
CA GLN A 64 20.36 2.85 -24.89
C GLN A 64 21.54 2.23 -24.13
N ARG A 65 21.42 0.96 -23.70
CA ARG A 65 22.46 0.28 -22.91
C ARG A 65 23.47 -0.50 -23.75
N ILE A 66 23.09 -0.98 -24.92
CA ILE A 66 24.01 -1.69 -25.81
C ILE A 66 25.04 -0.67 -26.36
N PRO A 67 26.34 -0.87 -26.13
CA PRO A 67 27.36 0.04 -26.62
C PRO A 67 27.44 0.03 -28.15
N PRO A 68 27.85 1.14 -28.78
CA PRO A 68 27.97 1.21 -30.24
C PRO A 68 29.04 0.26 -30.80
N VAL A 69 30.09 -0.02 -30.03
CA VAL A 69 31.11 -1.02 -30.33
C VAL A 69 30.95 -2.17 -29.34
N LEU A 70 30.70 -3.37 -29.87
CA LEU A 70 30.48 -4.57 -29.08
C LEU A 70 31.81 -5.26 -28.76
N PHE A 71 32.69 -5.31 -29.75
CA PHE A 71 33.96 -6.01 -29.69
C PHE A 71 34.91 -5.52 -30.79
N GLU A 72 36.20 -5.42 -30.50
CA GLU A 72 37.23 -5.01 -31.45
C GLU A 72 38.54 -5.74 -31.11
N GLU A 73 39.12 -6.44 -32.09
CA GLU A 73 40.36 -7.20 -31.91
C GLU A 73 41.26 -7.10 -33.15
N LYS A 74 42.57 -7.04 -32.90
CA LYS A 74 43.60 -6.98 -33.94
C LYS A 74 44.32 -8.32 -34.05
N GLY A 75 44.66 -8.69 -35.29
CA GLY A 75 45.37 -9.91 -35.59
C GLY A 75 44.62 -11.20 -35.22
N MET A 76 43.29 -11.15 -35.20
CA MET A 76 42.43 -12.30 -34.95
C MET A 76 42.72 -13.41 -35.95
N ASP A 77 42.84 -14.64 -35.46
CA ASP A 77 42.99 -15.83 -36.30
C ASP A 77 41.64 -16.23 -36.89
N LEU A 78 41.49 -16.10 -38.20
CA LEU A 78 40.26 -16.42 -38.91
C LEU A 78 40.23 -17.84 -39.49
N GLY A 79 41.27 -18.64 -39.23
CA GLY A 79 41.44 -19.96 -39.84
C GLY A 79 42.02 -19.91 -41.25
N ASN A 80 42.37 -21.07 -41.80
CA ASN A 80 42.90 -21.24 -43.18
C ASN A 80 44.08 -20.31 -43.55
N GLY A 81 44.91 -19.93 -42.57
CA GLY A 81 46.06 -19.05 -42.79
C GLY A 81 45.70 -17.57 -42.95
N VAL A 82 44.46 -17.18 -42.62
CA VAL A 82 43.98 -15.78 -42.66
C VAL A 82 43.99 -15.18 -41.25
N MET A 83 44.36 -13.91 -41.15
CA MET A 83 44.24 -13.09 -39.95
C MET A 83 43.52 -11.78 -40.27
N GLY A 84 42.85 -11.18 -39.29
CA GLY A 84 42.13 -9.92 -39.50
C GLY A 84 42.15 -8.98 -38.31
N ASP A 85 42.07 -7.68 -38.61
CA ASP A 85 41.78 -6.64 -37.65
C ASP A 85 40.28 -6.33 -37.77
N LEU A 86 39.46 -6.81 -36.84
CA LEU A 86 38.00 -6.80 -36.94
C LEU A 86 37.34 -5.99 -35.83
N LYS A 87 36.28 -5.29 -36.20
CA LYS A 87 35.42 -4.51 -35.31
C LYS A 87 33.96 -4.88 -35.51
N PHE A 88 33.30 -5.25 -34.41
CA PHE A 88 31.89 -5.57 -34.31
C PHE A 88 31.17 -4.39 -33.68
N SER A 89 30.21 -3.83 -34.41
CA SER A 89 29.48 -2.64 -34.01
C SER A 89 27.98 -2.84 -34.17
N LYS A 90 27.19 -2.18 -33.34
CA LYS A 90 25.73 -2.18 -33.46
C LYS A 90 25.33 -1.50 -34.78
N ASN A 91 24.43 -2.10 -35.54
CA ASN A 91 24.01 -1.63 -36.87
C ASN A 91 22.48 -1.53 -37.02
N GLY A 92 21.84 -0.74 -36.16
CA GLY A 92 20.40 -0.54 -36.17
C GLY A 92 19.79 -0.71 -34.79
N LEU A 93 18.46 -0.76 -34.74
CA LEU A 93 17.74 -1.00 -33.49
C LEU A 93 17.67 -2.49 -33.19
N THR A 94 17.91 -2.82 -31.93
CA THR A 94 17.66 -4.13 -31.36
C THR A 94 16.17 -4.27 -31.08
N THR A 95 15.56 -5.36 -31.53
CA THR A 95 14.15 -5.65 -31.28
C THR A 95 14.00 -6.82 -30.32
N ILE A 96 12.90 -6.83 -29.58
CA ILE A 96 12.57 -7.88 -28.60
C ILE A 96 11.21 -8.46 -28.96
N GLN A 97 11.13 -9.78 -29.02
CA GLN A 97 9.89 -10.53 -29.23
C GLN A 97 9.71 -11.52 -28.11
N VAL A 98 8.47 -11.70 -27.63
CA VAL A 98 8.16 -12.71 -26.63
C VAL A 98 8.19 -14.09 -27.28
N GLU A 99 8.94 -15.03 -26.71
CA GLU A 99 8.94 -16.43 -27.15
C GLU A 99 7.91 -17.23 -26.36
N ASP A 100 7.94 -17.12 -25.02
CA ASP A 100 7.00 -17.73 -24.10
C ASP A 100 6.81 -16.85 -22.84
N ASN A 101 6.25 -17.39 -21.75
CA ASN A 101 5.97 -16.62 -20.54
C ASN A 101 7.23 -16.23 -19.73
N GLN A 102 8.41 -16.72 -20.09
CA GLN A 102 9.69 -16.46 -19.41
C GLN A 102 10.77 -15.95 -20.38
N LYS A 103 10.77 -16.43 -21.62
CA LYS A 103 11.84 -16.17 -22.58
C LYS A 103 11.47 -15.13 -23.62
N VAL A 104 12.47 -14.35 -24.01
CA VAL A 104 12.37 -13.40 -25.11
C VAL A 104 13.44 -13.65 -26.16
N ARG A 105 13.05 -13.44 -27.41
CA ARG A 105 13.89 -13.47 -28.59
C ARG A 105 14.40 -12.06 -28.89
N ILE A 106 15.71 -11.89 -28.87
CA ILE A 106 16.40 -10.64 -29.17
C ILE A 106 16.99 -10.72 -30.57
N GLN A 107 16.68 -9.75 -31.42
CA GLN A 107 17.34 -9.58 -32.72
C GLN A 107 18.27 -8.38 -32.65
N LEU A 108 19.58 -8.60 -32.81
CA LEU A 108 20.59 -7.56 -32.68
C LEU A 108 21.31 -7.38 -34.02
N PRO A 109 20.99 -6.36 -34.82
CA PRO A 109 21.76 -6.07 -36.03
C PRO A 109 23.21 -5.67 -35.69
N ILE A 110 24.18 -6.39 -36.25
CA ILE A 110 25.62 -6.16 -36.06
C ILE A 110 26.28 -5.91 -37.41
N ARG A 111 27.17 -4.90 -37.47
CA ARG A 111 28.12 -4.70 -38.56
C ARG A 111 29.51 -5.17 -38.12
N VAL A 112 30.11 -6.05 -38.92
CA VAL A 112 31.52 -6.40 -38.85
C VAL A 112 32.27 -5.65 -39.93
N SER A 113 33.19 -4.80 -39.50
CA SER A 113 34.05 -4.00 -40.37
C SER A 113 35.52 -4.24 -40.03
N GLY A 114 36.42 -4.22 -41.02
CA GLY A 114 37.84 -4.39 -40.76
C GLY A 114 38.66 -4.70 -41.99
N GLU A 115 39.84 -5.27 -41.76
CA GLU A 115 40.75 -5.70 -42.81
C GLU A 115 41.20 -7.14 -42.56
N VAL A 116 41.19 -7.96 -43.60
CA VAL A 116 41.63 -9.35 -43.56
C VAL A 116 42.81 -9.58 -44.49
N GLY A 117 43.75 -10.44 -44.10
CA GLY A 117 44.93 -10.75 -44.90
C GLY A 117 45.58 -12.07 -44.48
N LEU A 118 46.64 -12.47 -45.18
CA LEU A 118 47.34 -13.71 -44.87
C LEU A 118 48.20 -13.58 -43.61
N LYS A 119 48.33 -14.67 -42.85
CA LYS A 119 49.24 -14.76 -41.69
C LYS A 119 50.70 -14.56 -42.11
N PRO A 120 51.59 -14.09 -41.19
CA PRO A 120 53.01 -13.92 -41.47
C PRO A 120 53.66 -15.26 -41.89
N GLY A 121 54.39 -15.26 -43.01
CA GLY A 121 55.03 -16.46 -43.58
C GLY A 121 54.33 -17.01 -44.82
N GLY A 122 55.00 -17.92 -45.55
CA GLY A 122 54.45 -18.56 -46.75
C GLY A 122 54.08 -17.59 -47.88
N LEU A 123 52.83 -17.68 -48.36
CA LEU A 123 52.30 -16.92 -49.51
C LEU A 123 52.14 -15.40 -49.26
N ARG A 124 52.19 -14.92 -48.01
CA ARG A 124 52.07 -13.48 -47.70
C ARG A 124 53.19 -12.64 -48.31
N ASN A 125 54.39 -13.21 -48.47
CA ASN A 125 55.50 -12.51 -49.13
C ASN A 125 55.22 -12.26 -50.63
N LEU A 126 54.29 -13.01 -51.21
CA LEU A 126 53.83 -12.88 -52.60
C LEU A 126 52.59 -12.00 -52.73
N PHE A 127 51.74 -11.93 -51.68
CA PHE A 127 50.49 -11.18 -51.66
C PHE A 127 50.40 -10.34 -50.37
N GLN A 128 50.76 -9.04 -50.45
CA GLN A 128 50.80 -8.13 -49.31
C GLN A 128 49.48 -7.37 -49.06
N SER A 129 48.49 -7.54 -49.93
CA SER A 129 47.24 -6.78 -49.88
C SER A 129 46.34 -7.29 -48.76
N LYS A 130 46.00 -6.40 -47.82
CA LYS A 130 44.84 -6.57 -46.95
C LYS A 130 43.57 -6.25 -47.75
N ILE A 131 42.50 -6.98 -47.48
CA ILE A 131 41.20 -6.82 -48.12
C ILE A 131 40.22 -6.24 -47.09
N PRO A 132 39.49 -5.17 -47.42
CA PRO A 132 38.47 -4.64 -46.54
C PRO A 132 37.31 -5.64 -46.40
N LEU A 133 36.82 -5.80 -45.17
CA LEU A 133 35.62 -6.54 -44.82
C LEU A 133 34.59 -5.55 -44.27
N ASP A 134 33.38 -5.53 -44.82
CA ASP A 134 32.23 -4.79 -44.26
C ASP A 134 30.96 -5.59 -44.52
N GLN A 135 30.38 -6.12 -43.45
CA GLN A 135 29.29 -7.09 -43.51
C GLN A 135 28.30 -6.85 -42.37
N VAL A 136 27.04 -7.16 -42.63
CA VAL A 136 25.96 -6.99 -41.66
C VAL A 136 25.22 -8.32 -41.51
N PHE A 137 24.96 -8.70 -40.26
CA PHE A 137 24.16 -9.87 -39.90
C PHE A 137 23.32 -9.54 -38.68
N THR A 138 22.23 -10.29 -38.47
CA THR A 138 21.26 -10.01 -37.41
C THR A 138 21.09 -11.26 -36.55
N PRO A 139 22.03 -11.53 -35.63
CA PRO A 139 21.90 -12.68 -34.75
C PRO A 139 20.64 -12.60 -33.90
N VAL A 140 20.07 -13.78 -33.69
CA VAL A 140 18.87 -14.01 -32.92
C VAL A 140 19.25 -14.81 -31.68
N PHE A 141 19.02 -14.20 -30.52
CA PHE A 141 19.28 -14.83 -29.22
C PHE A 141 17.97 -15.12 -28.51
N LEU A 142 17.91 -16.21 -27.76
CA LEU A 142 16.87 -16.47 -26.78
C LEU A 142 17.45 -16.21 -25.40
N ILE A 143 16.78 -15.40 -24.58
CA ILE A 143 17.21 -15.12 -23.21
C ILE A 143 16.06 -15.28 -22.21
N ASN A 144 16.40 -15.62 -20.97
CA ASN A 144 15.49 -15.62 -19.82
C ASN A 144 15.93 -14.54 -18.81
N PRO A 145 15.35 -13.32 -18.83
CA PRO A 145 15.64 -12.29 -17.85
C PRO A 145 14.93 -12.58 -16.52
N GLU A 146 15.62 -12.33 -15.40
CA GLU A 146 15.07 -12.56 -14.07
C GLU A 146 15.45 -11.46 -13.08
N VAL A 147 14.57 -11.16 -12.12
CA VAL A 147 14.84 -10.26 -11.00
C VAL A 147 15.16 -11.05 -9.74
N ASN A 148 16.37 -10.84 -9.22
CA ASN A 148 16.90 -11.52 -8.03
C ASN A 148 16.38 -10.91 -6.72
N GLU A 149 16.50 -11.67 -5.63
CA GLU A 149 16.07 -11.26 -4.28
C GLU A 149 16.70 -9.95 -3.77
N ASN A 150 17.88 -9.60 -4.29
CA ASN A 150 18.67 -8.44 -3.92
C ASN A 150 18.33 -7.18 -4.74
N TRP A 151 17.27 -7.21 -5.56
CA TRP A 151 16.91 -6.17 -6.53
C TRP A 151 17.99 -5.96 -7.60
N SER A 152 18.59 -7.04 -8.07
CA SER A 152 19.32 -7.04 -9.34
C SER A 152 18.48 -7.73 -10.41
N MET A 153 18.80 -7.45 -11.66
CA MET A 153 18.28 -8.20 -12.80
C MET A 153 19.45 -8.90 -13.49
N GLY A 154 19.24 -10.16 -13.83
CA GLY A 154 20.20 -11.04 -14.49
C GLY A 154 19.60 -11.71 -15.72
N ILE A 155 20.40 -12.58 -16.34
CA ILE A 155 19.98 -13.46 -17.43
C ILE A 155 20.37 -14.88 -17.03
N SER A 156 19.38 -15.74 -16.74
CA SER A 156 19.62 -17.11 -16.31
C SER A 156 19.90 -18.07 -17.47
N GLU A 157 19.42 -17.74 -18.66
CA GLU A 157 19.60 -18.54 -19.87
C GLU A 157 19.94 -17.65 -21.06
N PHE A 158 20.89 -18.10 -21.87
CA PHE A 158 21.27 -17.47 -23.13
C PHE A 158 21.51 -18.56 -24.18
N GLU A 159 20.84 -18.46 -25.31
CA GLU A 159 21.00 -19.35 -26.46
C GLU A 159 21.14 -18.54 -27.75
N LEU A 160 22.15 -18.84 -28.56
CA LEU A 160 22.25 -18.34 -29.93
C LEU A 160 21.41 -19.23 -30.85
N VAL A 161 20.30 -18.71 -31.36
CA VAL A 161 19.36 -19.47 -32.21
C VAL A 161 19.77 -19.44 -33.67
N ASP A 162 20.11 -18.25 -34.18
CA ASP A 162 20.51 -18.03 -35.57
C ASP A 162 21.52 -16.86 -35.63
N LEU A 163 22.48 -16.92 -36.55
CA LEU A 163 23.37 -15.79 -36.86
C LEU A 163 22.68 -14.75 -37.77
N GLY A 164 21.57 -15.12 -38.42
CA GLY A 164 20.77 -14.22 -39.24
C GLY A 164 21.47 -13.81 -40.54
N GLY A 165 22.22 -14.74 -41.14
CA GLY A 165 22.96 -14.53 -42.39
C GLY A 165 24.02 -15.60 -42.63
N LYS A 166 24.50 -15.70 -43.88
CA LYS A 166 25.67 -16.53 -44.22
C LYS A 166 26.94 -15.76 -43.90
N MET A 167 27.77 -16.29 -43.01
CA MET A 167 29.06 -15.68 -42.65
C MET A 167 30.20 -16.22 -43.50
N THR A 168 29.94 -16.36 -44.81
CA THR A 168 30.87 -16.97 -45.76
C THR A 168 31.36 -15.92 -46.75
N PHE A 169 32.68 -15.79 -46.88
CA PHE A 169 33.33 -14.71 -47.62
C PHE A 169 34.30 -15.24 -48.66
N SER A 170 34.27 -14.69 -49.88
CA SER A 170 35.29 -14.99 -50.89
C SER A 170 36.46 -14.03 -50.77
N ILE A 171 37.61 -14.53 -50.32
CA ILE A 171 38.85 -13.77 -50.11
C ILE A 171 39.94 -14.42 -50.95
N LEU A 172 40.49 -13.68 -51.93
CA LEU A 172 41.54 -14.18 -52.83
C LEU A 172 41.17 -15.49 -53.54
N GLY A 173 39.89 -15.69 -53.87
CA GLY A 173 39.38 -16.91 -54.51
C GLY A 173 39.19 -18.10 -53.54
N MET A 174 39.44 -17.92 -52.24
CA MET A 174 39.12 -18.90 -51.19
C MET A 174 37.80 -18.54 -50.53
N GLU A 175 37.03 -19.54 -50.13
CA GLU A 175 35.80 -19.37 -49.35
C GLU A 175 36.11 -19.51 -47.85
N LEU A 176 35.83 -18.46 -47.08
CA LEU A 176 36.09 -18.37 -45.65
C LEU A 176 34.77 -18.34 -44.89
N ASP A 177 34.47 -19.41 -44.14
CA ASP A 177 33.29 -19.46 -43.27
C ASP A 177 33.67 -19.05 -41.83
N LEU A 178 33.17 -17.89 -41.40
CA LEU A 178 33.37 -17.36 -40.05
C LEU A 178 32.23 -17.72 -39.09
N SER A 179 31.23 -18.50 -39.52
CA SER A 179 30.04 -18.80 -38.72
C SER A 179 30.43 -19.39 -37.36
N GLN A 180 31.30 -20.42 -37.35
CA GLN A 180 31.73 -21.09 -36.12
C GLN A 180 32.53 -20.18 -35.19
N LEU A 181 33.44 -19.37 -35.75
CA LEU A 181 34.24 -18.42 -34.98
C LEU A 181 33.32 -17.40 -34.30
N ILE A 182 32.42 -16.80 -35.06
CA ILE A 182 31.51 -15.77 -34.56
C ILE A 182 30.54 -16.36 -33.53
N SER A 183 29.97 -17.56 -33.78
CA SER A 183 29.16 -18.26 -32.79
C SER A 183 29.91 -18.50 -31.49
N ARG A 184 31.18 -18.96 -31.56
CA ARG A 184 32.00 -19.19 -30.37
C ARG A 184 32.27 -17.90 -29.61
N GLU A 185 32.69 -16.83 -30.28
CA GLU A 185 32.97 -15.55 -29.62
C GLU A 185 31.71 -14.93 -29.00
N ILE A 186 30.54 -15.08 -29.63
CA ILE A 186 29.26 -14.67 -29.04
C ILE A 186 28.95 -15.48 -27.78
N GLN A 187 29.09 -16.80 -27.84
CA GLN A 187 28.83 -17.68 -26.69
C GLN A 187 29.80 -17.41 -25.54
N ASP A 188 31.10 -17.28 -25.83
CA ASP A 188 32.14 -16.96 -24.85
C ASP A 188 31.87 -15.59 -24.20
N TYR A 189 31.49 -14.59 -25.01
CA TYR A 189 31.09 -13.27 -24.49
C TYR A 189 29.87 -13.37 -23.59
N ALA A 190 28.82 -14.07 -24.01
CA ALA A 190 27.59 -14.23 -23.24
C ALA A 190 27.84 -14.97 -21.94
N GLN A 191 28.62 -16.06 -21.97
CA GLN A 191 28.99 -16.80 -20.77
C GLN A 191 29.75 -15.90 -19.79
N LYS A 192 30.77 -15.18 -20.26
CA LYS A 192 31.63 -14.37 -19.41
C LYS A 192 30.95 -13.12 -18.85
N ASN A 193 30.12 -12.45 -19.64
CA ASN A 193 29.61 -11.12 -19.32
C ASN A 193 28.11 -11.07 -18.99
N LEU A 194 27.32 -12.06 -19.42
CA LEU A 194 25.87 -12.09 -19.22
C LEU A 194 25.46 -13.13 -18.18
N THR A 195 25.74 -14.42 -18.42
CA THR A 195 25.21 -15.50 -17.54
C THR A 195 26.07 -15.78 -16.31
N SER A 196 27.39 -15.53 -16.35
CA SER A 196 28.24 -15.69 -15.16
C SER A 196 28.06 -14.59 -14.11
N ASN A 197 27.43 -13.47 -14.47
CA ASN A 197 27.14 -12.38 -13.55
C ASN A 197 25.63 -12.34 -13.27
N PRO A 198 25.16 -12.82 -12.12
CA PRO A 198 23.73 -12.79 -11.79
C PRO A 198 23.20 -11.37 -11.60
N ASP A 199 24.06 -10.40 -11.26
CA ASP A 199 23.68 -9.02 -10.97
C ASP A 199 24.05 -8.06 -12.12
N LEU A 200 23.55 -8.31 -13.33
CA LEU A 200 23.83 -7.47 -14.51
C LEU A 200 23.36 -6.03 -14.33
N ILE A 201 22.17 -5.85 -13.77
CA ILE A 201 21.57 -4.54 -13.56
C ILE A 201 21.19 -4.38 -12.09
N LYS A 202 21.82 -3.43 -11.40
CA LYS A 202 21.50 -3.13 -9.99
C LYS A 202 20.30 -2.18 -9.93
N LEU A 203 19.11 -2.71 -9.69
CA LEU A 203 17.88 -1.92 -9.53
C LEU A 203 17.75 -1.35 -8.11
N LYS A 204 18.42 -1.94 -7.12
CA LYS A 204 18.36 -1.53 -5.71
C LYS A 204 18.49 -0.01 -5.48
N PRO A 205 19.45 0.73 -6.07
CA PRO A 205 19.56 2.17 -5.83
C PRO A 205 18.32 2.95 -6.32
N LEU A 206 17.73 2.55 -7.45
CA LEU A 206 16.51 3.15 -7.99
C LEU A 206 15.33 2.90 -7.04
N VAL A 207 15.19 1.66 -6.58
CA VAL A 207 14.13 1.24 -5.66
C VAL A 207 14.26 1.95 -4.31
N GLU A 208 15.48 2.04 -3.77
CA GLU A 208 15.75 2.74 -2.52
C GLU A 208 15.50 4.25 -2.65
N GLN A 209 15.80 4.85 -3.80
CA GLN A 209 15.48 6.25 -4.06
C GLN A 209 13.96 6.49 -4.04
N LEU A 210 13.19 5.67 -4.75
CA LEU A 210 11.72 5.75 -4.74
C LEU A 210 11.16 5.51 -3.33
N TRP A 211 11.67 4.50 -2.63
CA TRP A 211 11.28 4.22 -1.25
C TRP A 211 11.65 5.34 -0.28
N SER A 212 12.77 6.03 -0.49
CA SER A 212 13.16 7.20 0.30
C SER A 212 12.16 8.34 0.17
N GLN A 213 11.43 8.39 -0.94
CA GLN A 213 10.34 9.33 -1.14
C GLN A 213 9.09 8.79 -0.47
N VAL A 214 8.61 7.59 -0.81
CA VAL A 214 7.31 7.09 -0.30
C VAL A 214 7.33 6.80 1.20
N GLY A 215 8.42 6.26 1.73
CA GLY A 215 8.53 5.78 3.10
C GLY A 215 8.76 6.84 4.18
N LYS A 216 8.88 8.14 3.83
CA LYS A 216 9.00 9.19 4.87
C LYS A 216 7.68 9.34 5.63
N PRO A 217 7.74 9.75 6.91
CA PRO A 217 6.55 9.92 7.73
C PRO A 217 5.51 10.84 7.08
N VAL A 218 4.24 10.46 7.22
CA VAL A 218 3.06 11.23 6.80
C VAL A 218 2.47 11.90 8.03
N PHE A 219 2.06 13.16 7.88
CA PHE A 219 1.41 13.91 8.94
C PHE A 219 -0.09 14.00 8.65
N VAL A 220 -0.89 13.79 9.70
CA VAL A 220 -2.35 13.97 9.63
C VAL A 220 -2.77 14.89 10.76
N GLU A 221 -3.61 15.85 10.44
CA GLU A 221 -4.24 16.72 11.42
C GLU A 221 -5.66 16.24 11.70
N PHE A 222 -6.00 16.07 12.98
CA PHE A 222 -7.32 15.63 13.41
C PHE A 222 -7.75 16.46 14.61
N GLN A 223 -8.84 17.24 14.49
CA GLN A 223 -9.37 18.08 15.57
C GLN A 223 -8.28 19.01 16.19
N GLY A 224 -7.48 19.66 15.32
CA GLY A 224 -6.38 20.54 15.75
C GLY A 224 -5.14 19.82 16.33
N LYS A 225 -5.10 18.48 16.25
CA LYS A 225 -3.95 17.67 16.70
C LYS A 225 -3.21 17.09 15.52
N LYS A 226 -1.92 17.43 15.43
CA LYS A 226 -1.01 16.88 14.43
C LYS A 226 -0.42 15.57 14.93
N MET A 227 -0.56 14.51 14.14
CA MET A 227 0.03 13.19 14.38
C MET A 227 0.91 12.80 13.21
N ALA A 228 1.89 11.94 13.45
CA ALA A 228 2.77 11.44 12.42
C ALA A 228 2.73 9.91 12.33
N PHE A 229 2.87 9.40 11.11
CA PHE A 229 2.79 7.97 10.82
C PHE A 229 3.94 7.56 9.91
N SER A 230 4.55 6.41 10.19
CA SER A 230 5.53 5.80 9.30
C SER A 230 5.17 4.36 9.02
N ILE A 231 5.61 3.86 7.87
CA ILE A 231 5.40 2.48 7.45
C ILE A 231 6.71 1.70 7.64
N GLN A 232 6.60 0.57 8.33
CA GLN A 232 7.66 -0.42 8.45
C GLN A 232 7.28 -1.61 7.55
N PRO A 233 7.97 -1.83 6.42
CA PRO A 233 7.68 -2.93 5.52
C PRO A 233 8.05 -4.26 6.17
N ASP A 234 7.11 -5.20 6.17
CA ASP A 234 7.34 -6.57 6.64
C ASP A 234 7.65 -7.50 5.45
N SER A 235 7.10 -7.19 4.27
CA SER A 235 7.38 -7.93 3.04
C SER A 235 7.29 -7.04 1.81
N VAL A 236 8.15 -7.33 0.84
CA VAL A 236 8.04 -6.85 -0.54
C VAL A 236 8.03 -8.07 -1.45
N LYS A 237 7.17 -8.06 -2.45
CA LYS A 237 6.86 -9.20 -3.30
C LYS A 237 6.95 -8.83 -4.76
N LEU A 238 7.41 -9.75 -5.58
CA LEU A 238 7.46 -9.64 -7.04
C LEU A 238 7.04 -10.97 -7.68
N SER A 239 6.33 -10.89 -8.78
CA SER A 239 6.37 -11.92 -9.82
C SER A 239 6.50 -11.24 -11.17
N GLU A 240 7.07 -11.97 -12.12
CA GLU A 240 7.32 -11.48 -13.47
C GLU A 240 6.92 -12.54 -14.50
N ASN A 241 6.38 -12.09 -15.62
CA ASN A 241 6.11 -12.93 -16.77
C ASN A 241 5.97 -12.08 -18.03
N PHE A 242 6.16 -12.70 -19.19
CA PHE A 242 5.74 -12.10 -20.46
C PHE A 242 4.28 -12.47 -20.76
N SER A 243 3.55 -11.53 -21.35
CA SER A 243 2.18 -11.75 -21.81
C SER A 243 2.17 -12.20 -23.27
N SER A 244 1.08 -12.85 -23.67
CA SER A 244 0.86 -13.20 -25.08
C SER A 244 0.69 -11.98 -25.99
N THR A 245 0.37 -10.81 -25.42
CA THR A 245 0.28 -9.53 -26.14
C THR A 245 1.64 -8.86 -26.34
N GLY A 246 2.72 -9.48 -25.83
CA GLY A 246 4.08 -8.98 -25.99
C GLY A 246 4.52 -8.02 -24.89
N ALA A 247 3.77 -7.82 -23.82
CA ALA A 247 4.17 -6.96 -22.71
C ALA A 247 4.90 -7.73 -21.61
N TYR A 248 5.70 -7.03 -20.82
CA TYR A 248 6.37 -7.61 -19.64
C TYR A 248 5.62 -7.21 -18.38
N HIS A 249 5.05 -8.20 -17.70
CA HIS A 249 4.23 -8.01 -16.52
C HIS A 249 5.10 -8.14 -15.27
N LEU A 250 5.02 -7.16 -14.38
CA LEU A 250 5.63 -7.19 -13.05
C LEU A 250 4.54 -6.96 -12.00
N ASN A 251 4.29 -7.92 -11.13
CA ASN A 251 3.34 -7.76 -10.01
C ASN A 251 4.08 -7.39 -8.74
N LEU A 252 4.08 -6.11 -8.39
CA LEU A 252 4.75 -5.58 -7.20
C LEU A 252 3.80 -5.57 -6.00
N GLY A 253 4.17 -6.24 -4.92
CA GLY A 253 3.39 -6.28 -3.68
C GLY A 253 4.18 -5.75 -2.49
N MET A 254 3.54 -5.04 -1.56
CA MET A 254 4.15 -4.66 -0.30
C MET A 254 3.13 -4.70 0.83
N ILE A 255 3.56 -5.22 1.98
CA ILE A 255 2.79 -5.23 3.22
C ILE A 255 3.65 -4.61 4.31
N GLY A 256 3.12 -3.64 5.04
CA GLY A 256 3.83 -2.98 6.11
C GLY A 256 2.94 -2.58 7.28
N LYS A 257 3.53 -2.59 8.47
CA LYS A 257 2.91 -2.08 9.68
C LYS A 257 3.01 -0.56 9.73
N VAL A 258 1.91 0.11 10.05
CA VAL A 258 1.88 1.55 10.28
C VAL A 258 2.11 1.83 11.76
N ASN A 259 3.16 2.60 12.02
CA ASN A 259 3.57 3.04 13.34
C ASN A 259 3.17 4.51 13.53
N SER A 260 2.52 4.81 14.65
CA SER A 260 2.18 6.17 15.06
C SER A 260 3.32 6.76 15.91
N HIS A 261 3.61 8.04 15.68
CA HIS A 261 4.66 8.78 16.37
C HIS A 261 4.13 10.14 16.85
N PRO A 262 4.67 10.68 17.95
CA PRO A 262 4.55 12.11 18.26
C PRO A 262 5.05 12.95 17.08
N ALA A 263 4.40 14.08 16.82
CA ALA A 263 4.72 14.93 15.67
C ALA A 263 6.15 15.48 15.68
N ASP A 264 6.77 15.60 16.85
CA ASP A 264 8.13 16.07 17.10
C ASP A 264 9.17 14.94 17.19
N ALA A 265 8.74 13.68 17.17
CA ALA A 265 9.60 12.50 17.36
C ALA A 265 9.48 11.50 16.19
N THR A 266 9.41 11.99 14.96
CA THR A 266 9.28 11.14 13.77
C THR A 266 10.62 10.53 13.33
N PRO A 267 10.64 9.31 12.76
CA PRO A 267 11.84 8.75 12.16
C PRO A 267 12.45 9.67 11.09
N SER A 268 13.76 9.92 11.17
CA SER A 268 14.47 10.76 10.21
C SER A 268 14.71 10.09 8.85
N ARG A 269 14.52 8.77 8.77
CA ARG A 269 14.70 7.94 7.57
C ARG A 269 13.59 6.88 7.51
N PRO A 270 13.21 6.43 6.30
CA PRO A 270 12.30 5.30 6.16
C PRO A 270 12.93 4.03 6.74
N PHE A 271 12.09 3.09 7.18
CA PHE A 271 12.55 1.74 7.51
C PHE A 271 13.10 1.06 6.26
N PRO A 272 14.15 0.22 6.37
CA PRO A 272 14.70 -0.46 5.20
C PRO A 272 13.70 -1.43 4.58
N LEU A 273 13.79 -1.63 3.27
CA LEU A 273 13.01 -2.67 2.59
C LEU A 273 13.57 -4.06 2.96
N PRO A 274 12.69 -5.05 3.24
CA PRO A 274 13.10 -6.45 3.36
C PRO A 274 13.53 -7.00 1.99
N LYS A 275 14.05 -8.23 2.01
CA LYS A 275 14.32 -8.97 0.77
C LYS A 275 13.04 -9.20 -0.03
N LEU A 276 13.19 -9.31 -1.34
CA LEU A 276 12.12 -9.64 -2.24
C LEU A 276 11.68 -11.09 -2.04
N THR A 277 10.37 -11.33 -2.16
CA THR A 277 9.75 -12.66 -2.10
C THR A 277 8.75 -12.81 -3.24
N GLU A 278 8.26 -14.03 -3.49
CA GLU A 278 7.33 -14.27 -4.59
C GLU A 278 5.95 -13.60 -4.36
N ASN A 279 5.37 -13.03 -5.43
CA ASN A 279 4.03 -12.47 -5.44
C ASN A 279 3.04 -13.29 -6.28
N SER A 280 2.04 -13.87 -5.64
CA SER A 280 0.93 -14.55 -6.32
C SER A 280 -0.28 -13.63 -6.58
N ASN A 281 -0.26 -12.39 -6.09
CA ASN A 281 -1.37 -11.46 -6.25
C ASN A 281 -1.22 -10.61 -7.52
N THR A 282 -2.21 -10.65 -8.40
CA THR A 282 -2.26 -9.87 -9.65
C THR A 282 -3.26 -8.71 -9.60
N GLU A 283 -4.00 -8.54 -8.50
CA GLU A 283 -5.01 -7.49 -8.38
C GLU A 283 -4.38 -6.11 -8.12
N ASN A 284 -4.81 -5.09 -8.86
CA ASN A 284 -4.46 -3.72 -8.53
C ASN A 284 -5.24 -3.26 -7.29
N SER A 285 -4.54 -3.06 -6.18
CA SER A 285 -5.15 -2.67 -4.92
C SER A 285 -4.23 -1.85 -4.03
N LEU A 286 -4.82 -0.85 -3.38
CA LEU A 286 -4.21 -0.05 -2.33
C LEU A 286 -5.13 -0.11 -1.11
N ASP A 287 -4.65 -0.57 0.04
CA ASP A 287 -5.36 -0.58 1.34
C ASP A 287 -4.45 0.04 2.39
N ILE A 288 -4.70 1.29 2.75
CA ILE A 288 -3.92 2.03 3.75
C ILE A 288 -4.71 2.07 5.07
N ARG A 289 -4.03 1.81 6.19
CA ARG A 289 -4.61 1.95 7.53
C ARG A 289 -3.86 2.98 8.35
N ILE A 290 -4.56 4.01 8.83
CA ILE A 290 -4.00 5.07 9.64
C ILE A 290 -4.64 5.02 11.04
N PRO A 291 -3.89 4.64 12.09
CA PRO A 291 -4.40 4.55 13.46
C PRO A 291 -4.33 5.92 14.16
N LEU A 292 -5.32 6.79 13.94
CA LEU A 292 -5.42 8.07 14.65
C LEU A 292 -5.69 7.81 16.14
N ARG A 293 -5.04 8.56 17.04
CA ARG A 293 -5.24 8.39 18.48
C ARG A 293 -5.58 9.71 19.14
N LEU A 294 -6.64 9.69 19.94
CA LEU A 294 -6.99 10.77 20.87
C LEU A 294 -6.86 10.25 22.30
N SER A 295 -6.07 10.93 23.13
CA SER A 295 -6.04 10.67 24.57
C SER A 295 -7.37 11.07 25.22
N TYR A 296 -7.67 10.50 26.39
CA TYR A 296 -8.87 10.89 27.14
C TYR A 296 -8.87 12.38 27.52
N SER A 297 -7.71 12.96 27.85
CA SER A 297 -7.60 14.39 28.08
C SER A 297 -7.98 15.23 26.87
N GLU A 298 -7.63 14.79 25.66
CA GLU A 298 -8.00 15.49 24.43
C GLU A 298 -9.48 15.34 24.12
N ILE A 299 -10.07 14.17 24.36
CA ILE A 299 -11.51 13.96 24.25
C ILE A 299 -12.26 14.85 25.24
N ASP A 300 -11.79 14.94 26.48
CA ASP A 300 -12.39 15.79 27.53
C ASP A 300 -12.37 17.27 27.12
N GLU A 301 -11.28 17.73 26.51
CA GLU A 301 -11.16 19.09 25.98
C GLU A 301 -12.15 19.33 24.84
N LEU A 302 -12.20 18.43 23.85
CA LEU A 302 -13.15 18.52 22.73
C LEU A 302 -14.60 18.55 23.22
N LEU A 303 -14.94 17.78 24.26
CA LEU A 303 -16.25 17.82 24.88
C LEU A 303 -16.49 19.17 25.59
N ARG A 304 -15.50 19.68 26.32
CA ARG A 304 -15.60 20.99 26.99
C ARG A 304 -15.87 22.11 25.98
N GLU A 305 -15.13 22.14 24.88
CA GLU A 305 -15.28 23.13 23.81
C GLU A 305 -16.65 23.01 23.13
N ASN A 306 -17.07 21.78 22.79
CA ASN A 306 -18.35 21.55 22.12
C ASN A 306 -19.57 21.88 23.01
N PHE A 307 -19.45 21.74 24.33
CA PHE A 307 -20.53 22.04 25.28
C PHE A 307 -20.38 23.40 25.98
N ALA A 308 -19.32 24.17 25.70
CA ALA A 308 -19.10 25.49 26.27
C ALA A 308 -20.29 26.43 26.00
N GLY A 309 -20.87 27.00 27.06
CA GLY A 309 -22.03 27.90 26.96
C GLY A 309 -23.33 27.21 26.51
N GLN A 310 -23.33 25.89 26.30
CA GLN A 310 -24.52 25.16 25.90
C GLN A 310 -25.38 24.77 27.11
N SER A 311 -26.69 24.93 26.96
CA SER A 311 -27.66 24.42 27.92
C SER A 311 -28.66 23.50 27.21
N ILE A 312 -28.93 22.34 27.80
CA ILE A 312 -29.82 21.33 27.25
C ILE A 312 -31.16 21.44 27.96
N ARG A 313 -32.20 21.83 27.22
CA ARG A 313 -33.56 21.85 27.76
C ARG A 313 -34.14 20.43 27.78
N VAL A 314 -34.04 19.75 28.92
CA VAL A 314 -34.53 18.36 29.09
C VAL A 314 -36.06 18.30 28.99
N ASN A 315 -36.76 19.30 29.53
CA ASN A 315 -38.22 19.41 29.49
C ASN A 315 -38.67 20.89 29.59
N LYS A 316 -39.98 21.16 29.62
CA LYS A 316 -40.54 22.52 29.67
C LYS A 316 -40.03 23.35 30.86
N THR A 317 -39.63 22.69 31.94
CA THR A 317 -39.34 23.32 33.23
C THR A 317 -37.90 23.14 33.70
N THR A 318 -37.02 22.48 32.94
CA THR A 318 -35.67 22.12 33.41
C THR A 318 -34.64 22.32 32.32
N ILE A 319 -33.62 23.13 32.64
CA ILE A 319 -32.46 23.40 31.80
C ILE A 319 -31.24 22.79 32.49
N PHE A 320 -30.44 22.05 31.74
CA PHE A 320 -29.26 21.32 32.18
C PHE A 320 -28.00 21.94 31.60
N GLN A 321 -26.97 22.13 32.41
CA GLN A 321 -25.65 22.59 31.99
C GLN A 321 -24.63 21.50 32.35
N PRO A 322 -24.01 20.84 31.36
CA PRO A 322 -22.96 19.87 31.61
C PRO A 322 -21.61 20.57 31.86
N GLY A 323 -20.77 19.95 32.68
CA GLY A 323 -19.40 20.39 32.93
C GLY A 323 -18.50 19.27 33.42
N ASN A 324 -17.21 19.57 33.61
CA ASN A 324 -16.21 18.65 34.18
C ASN A 324 -16.21 17.24 33.54
N PHE A 325 -16.00 17.19 32.23
CA PHE A 325 -15.97 15.94 31.49
C PHE A 325 -14.74 15.09 31.86
N LYS A 326 -14.97 13.79 32.04
CA LYS A 326 -13.95 12.77 32.24
C LYS A 326 -14.28 11.52 31.44
N SER A 327 -13.52 11.28 30.39
CA SER A 327 -13.66 10.15 29.50
C SER A 327 -12.77 8.98 29.92
N ARG A 328 -13.24 7.76 29.63
CA ARG A 328 -12.52 6.51 29.87
C ARG A 328 -13.03 5.39 28.96
N ALA A 329 -12.26 4.31 28.86
CA ALA A 329 -12.74 3.09 28.24
C ALA A 329 -13.85 2.46 29.08
N PHE A 330 -14.81 1.84 28.40
CA PHE A 330 -15.82 1.00 28.99
C PHE A 330 -16.08 -0.20 28.05
N GLY A 331 -15.12 -1.13 28.01
CA GLY A 331 -15.15 -2.24 27.07
C GLY A 331 -14.98 -1.76 25.62
N GLU A 332 -15.92 -2.12 24.75
CA GLU A 332 -16.00 -1.59 23.38
C GLU A 332 -16.66 -0.19 23.29
N LYS A 333 -17.08 0.38 24.43
CA LYS A 333 -17.76 1.68 24.51
C LYS A 333 -16.85 2.74 25.10
N LEU A 334 -17.12 3.99 24.76
CA LEU A 334 -16.55 5.15 25.44
C LEU A 334 -17.47 5.52 26.61
N GLY A 335 -16.91 5.62 27.81
CA GLY A 335 -17.57 6.16 28.99
C GLY A 335 -17.21 7.62 29.20
N ILE A 336 -18.19 8.46 29.51
CA ILE A 336 -18.01 9.88 29.80
C ILE A 336 -18.74 10.16 31.11
N LEU A 337 -17.99 10.49 32.15
CA LEU A 337 -18.52 11.08 33.38
C LEU A 337 -18.57 12.60 33.19
N MET A 338 -19.66 13.23 33.59
CA MET A 338 -19.78 14.68 33.59
C MET A 338 -20.61 15.12 34.79
N ASP A 339 -20.26 16.28 35.34
CA ASP A 339 -21.09 16.95 36.33
C ASP A 339 -22.22 17.68 35.62
N PHE A 340 -23.34 17.87 36.32
CA PHE A 340 -24.40 18.72 35.82
C PHE A 340 -24.99 19.62 36.89
N HIS A 341 -25.30 20.84 36.45
CA HIS A 341 -26.12 21.79 37.17
C HIS A 341 -27.43 21.97 36.41
N ALA A 342 -28.56 21.82 37.09
CA ALA A 342 -29.87 21.97 36.48
C ALA A 342 -30.74 22.97 37.24
N VAL A 343 -31.26 23.97 36.51
CA VAL A 343 -32.17 24.98 37.05
C VAL A 343 -33.59 24.70 36.58
N GLN A 344 -34.51 24.58 37.54
CA GLN A 344 -35.93 24.45 37.27
C GLN A 344 -36.62 25.83 37.16
N SER A 345 -37.74 25.91 36.44
CA SER A 345 -38.51 27.16 36.29
C SER A 345 -39.04 27.75 37.60
N ASN A 346 -39.08 26.97 38.68
CA ASN A 346 -39.42 27.42 40.04
C ASN A 346 -38.19 27.89 40.83
N GLY A 347 -37.03 28.07 40.19
CA GLY A 347 -35.78 28.48 40.81
C GLY A 347 -35.04 27.36 41.55
N LYS A 348 -35.56 26.13 41.57
CA LYS A 348 -34.90 25.02 42.25
C LYS A 348 -33.69 24.54 41.45
N GLU A 349 -32.54 24.53 42.09
CA GLU A 349 -31.30 23.99 41.57
C GLU A 349 -31.16 22.51 41.95
N ILE A 350 -30.57 21.74 41.03
CA ILE A 350 -30.30 20.32 41.18
C ILE A 350 -28.93 20.03 40.60
N ASP A 351 -28.03 19.62 41.48
CA ASP A 351 -26.72 19.11 41.10
C ASP A 351 -26.72 17.58 41.02
N GLY A 352 -25.74 17.08 40.26
CA GLY A 352 -25.47 15.65 40.20
C GLY A 352 -24.39 15.30 39.18
N GLN A 353 -24.23 13.99 38.98
CA GLN A 353 -23.30 13.42 38.03
C GLN A 353 -24.03 12.54 37.03
N LEU A 354 -23.64 12.64 35.77
CA LEU A 354 -24.13 11.83 34.68
C LEU A 354 -22.99 10.97 34.15
N PHE A 355 -23.15 9.66 34.21
CA PHE A 355 -22.26 8.72 33.53
C PHE A 355 -22.94 8.24 32.25
N LEU A 356 -22.38 8.62 31.10
CA LEU A 356 -22.81 8.24 29.77
C LEU A 356 -21.89 7.14 29.22
N VAL A 357 -22.43 6.13 28.57
CA VAL A 357 -21.66 5.18 27.76
C VAL A 357 -22.26 5.08 26.38
N GLY A 358 -21.42 5.00 25.36
CA GLY A 358 -21.84 4.84 23.97
C GLY A 358 -20.78 4.13 23.14
N LYS A 359 -21.20 3.35 22.16
CA LYS A 359 -20.30 2.74 21.18
C LYS A 359 -20.05 3.77 20.07
N PRO A 360 -18.81 4.29 19.91
CA PRO A 360 -18.52 5.20 18.82
C PRO A 360 -18.71 4.48 17.48
N THR A 361 -19.39 5.13 16.54
CA THR A 361 -19.65 4.59 15.20
C THR A 361 -19.67 5.71 14.17
N TYR A 362 -19.43 5.36 12.92
CA TYR A 362 -19.46 6.30 11.81
C TYR A 362 -20.80 6.25 11.08
N ASP A 363 -21.40 7.41 10.87
CA ASP A 363 -22.53 7.60 9.98
C ASP A 363 -21.97 8.06 8.62
N SER A 364 -21.99 7.15 7.64
CA SER A 364 -21.43 7.40 6.30
C SER A 364 -22.26 8.37 5.47
N GLU A 365 -23.57 8.45 5.71
CA GLU A 365 -24.47 9.35 4.97
C GLU A 365 -24.21 10.81 5.35
N ASN A 366 -24.04 11.06 6.64
CA ASN A 366 -23.81 12.40 7.18
C ASN A 366 -22.33 12.72 7.41
N GLN A 367 -21.43 11.76 7.14
CA GLN A 367 -19.97 11.85 7.36
C GLN A 367 -19.58 12.36 8.77
N ILE A 368 -20.23 11.81 9.79
CA ILE A 368 -20.06 12.22 11.20
C ILE A 368 -19.76 11.01 12.08
N LEU A 369 -18.93 11.23 13.10
CA LEU A 369 -18.82 10.33 14.23
C LEU A 369 -20.02 10.53 15.15
N ILE A 370 -20.71 9.44 15.48
CA ILE A 370 -21.84 9.39 16.40
C ILE A 370 -21.62 8.31 17.46
N PHE A 371 -22.47 8.27 18.47
CA PHE A 371 -22.50 7.20 19.46
C PHE A 371 -23.79 6.38 19.32
N ASP A 372 -23.63 5.07 19.13
CA ASP A 372 -24.72 4.09 19.15
C ASP A 372 -24.79 3.36 20.50
N GLN A 373 -25.90 2.66 20.76
CA GLN A 373 -26.17 1.90 21.97
C GLN A 373 -25.94 2.71 23.26
N VAL A 374 -26.34 3.98 23.17
CA VAL A 374 -26.11 4.97 24.22
C VAL A 374 -26.98 4.65 25.43
N ASN A 375 -26.33 4.66 26.59
CA ASN A 375 -26.97 4.44 27.88
C ASN A 375 -26.38 5.42 28.89
N PHE A 376 -27.15 5.77 29.91
CA PHE A 376 -26.66 6.64 30.96
C PHE A 376 -27.16 6.20 32.34
N ASN A 377 -26.40 6.58 33.36
CA ASN A 377 -26.79 6.57 34.77
C ASN A 377 -26.69 8.02 35.29
N LEU A 378 -27.71 8.44 36.03
CA LEU A 378 -27.78 9.75 36.65
C LEU A 378 -27.79 9.59 38.18
N GLU A 379 -26.76 10.13 38.80
CA GLU A 379 -26.69 10.35 40.24
C GLU A 379 -27.00 11.80 40.55
N SER A 380 -27.81 12.04 41.58
CA SER A 380 -28.32 13.38 41.93
C SER A 380 -28.82 13.38 43.36
N ASP A 381 -28.75 14.53 44.02
CA ASP A 381 -29.26 14.70 45.38
C ASP A 381 -30.79 14.64 45.45
N SER A 382 -31.46 14.83 44.31
CA SER A 382 -32.91 14.73 44.22
C SER A 382 -33.38 13.33 43.83
N LYS A 383 -33.99 12.59 44.78
CA LYS A 383 -34.66 11.30 44.50
C LYS A 383 -35.71 11.41 43.38
N LYS A 384 -36.44 12.54 43.31
CA LYS A 384 -37.42 12.81 42.25
C LYS A 384 -36.75 12.99 40.89
N ALA A 385 -35.58 13.62 40.83
CA ALA A 385 -34.82 13.77 39.59
C ALA A 385 -34.31 12.43 39.07
N LYS A 386 -33.81 11.54 39.95
CA LYS A 386 -33.41 10.18 39.58
C LYS A 386 -34.55 9.42 38.91
N THR A 387 -35.73 9.38 39.53
CA THR A 387 -36.91 8.70 38.95
C THR A 387 -37.37 9.34 37.63
N ALA A 388 -37.38 10.67 37.55
CA ALA A 388 -37.77 11.38 36.33
C ALA A 388 -36.81 11.14 35.16
N ALA A 389 -35.51 11.01 35.41
CA ALA A 389 -34.51 10.71 34.40
C ALA A 389 -34.68 9.29 33.84
N VAL A 390 -34.97 8.30 34.70
CA VAL A 390 -35.28 6.93 34.28
C VAL A 390 -36.53 6.91 33.37
N LEU A 391 -37.59 7.62 33.75
CA LEU A 391 -38.83 7.70 32.95
C LEU A 391 -38.64 8.40 31.61
N LYS A 392 -37.72 9.37 31.52
CA LYS A 392 -37.47 10.17 30.30
C LYS A 392 -36.17 9.80 29.57
N LYS A 393 -35.62 8.62 29.87
CA LYS A 393 -34.32 8.15 29.39
C LYS A 393 -34.15 8.30 27.88
N GLY A 394 -35.12 7.85 27.07
CA GLY A 394 -35.05 7.94 25.61
C GLY A 394 -34.95 9.38 25.08
N LYS A 395 -35.68 10.34 25.69
CA LYS A 395 -35.62 11.75 25.27
C LYS A 395 -34.27 12.38 25.58
N ILE A 396 -33.69 12.07 26.74
CA ILE A 396 -32.36 12.56 27.16
C ILE A 396 -31.30 12.01 26.21
N ILE A 397 -31.31 10.69 25.95
CA ILE A 397 -30.40 10.05 24.99
C ILE A 397 -30.51 10.73 23.62
N ARG A 398 -31.72 11.00 23.13
CA ARG A 398 -31.91 11.68 21.83
C ARG A 398 -31.30 13.07 21.79
N GLN A 399 -31.43 13.85 22.87
CA GLN A 399 -30.84 15.20 22.94
C GLN A 399 -29.31 15.15 23.03
N LEU A 400 -28.75 14.22 23.81
CA LEU A 400 -27.30 14.02 23.89
C LEU A 400 -26.72 13.57 22.54
N ASN A 401 -27.36 12.62 21.86
CA ASN A 401 -26.94 12.13 20.54
C ASN A 401 -27.05 13.18 19.42
N GLN A 402 -27.86 14.23 19.60
CA GLN A 402 -27.88 15.35 18.65
C GLN A 402 -26.68 16.28 18.83
N LYS A 403 -26.10 16.31 20.03
CA LYS A 403 -24.98 17.17 20.40
C LYS A 403 -23.62 16.49 20.31
N LEU A 404 -23.57 15.17 20.52
CA LEU A 404 -22.37 14.33 20.39
C LEU A 404 -22.18 13.85 18.96
N ARG A 405 -22.11 14.79 18.02
CA ARG A 405 -21.89 14.53 16.59
C ARG A 405 -20.65 15.31 16.16
N PHE A 406 -19.64 14.60 15.67
CA PHE A 406 -18.38 15.21 15.28
C PHE A 406 -18.21 15.07 13.77
N PRO A 407 -18.20 16.17 13.01
CA PRO A 407 -17.93 16.13 11.57
C PRO A 407 -16.58 15.48 11.28
N MET A 408 -16.57 14.58 10.31
CA MET A 408 -15.36 13.90 9.83
C MET A 408 -14.99 14.33 8.40
N ALA A 409 -15.86 15.06 7.70
CA ALA A 409 -15.68 15.42 6.29
C ALA A 409 -14.32 16.07 6.01
N GLU A 410 -13.95 17.13 6.74
CA GLU A 410 -12.67 17.85 6.58
C GLU A 410 -11.44 16.95 6.78
N VAL A 411 -11.52 16.03 7.75
CA VAL A 411 -10.43 15.09 8.06
C VAL A 411 -10.27 14.07 6.93
N LEU A 412 -11.39 13.60 6.38
CA LEU A 412 -11.40 12.65 5.27
C LEU A 412 -10.86 13.32 3.99
N GLU A 413 -11.28 14.56 3.72
CA GLU A 413 -10.83 15.34 2.54
C GLU A 413 -9.34 15.70 2.61
N SER A 414 -8.86 16.23 3.73
CA SER A 414 -7.44 16.52 3.92
C SER A 414 -6.56 15.26 3.86
N SER A 415 -7.07 14.14 4.38
CA SER A 415 -6.39 12.84 4.26
C SER A 415 -6.35 12.33 2.82
N LEU A 416 -7.41 12.54 2.02
CA LEU A 416 -7.47 12.17 0.61
C LEU A 416 -6.37 12.89 -0.18
N GLY A 417 -6.36 14.24 -0.12
CA GLY A 417 -5.37 15.06 -0.82
C GLY A 417 -3.94 14.70 -0.40
N GLY A 418 -3.70 14.59 0.91
CA GLY A 418 -2.39 14.23 1.45
C GLY A 418 -1.90 12.86 0.99
N ILE A 419 -2.76 11.85 0.90
CA ILE A 419 -2.37 10.52 0.41
C ILE A 419 -2.10 10.54 -1.10
N GLN A 420 -2.96 11.17 -1.89
CA GLN A 420 -2.82 11.22 -3.36
C GLN A 420 -1.54 11.95 -3.78
N GLU A 421 -1.29 13.14 -3.25
CA GLU A 421 -0.09 13.93 -3.56
C GLU A 421 1.19 13.19 -3.15
N ARG A 422 1.14 12.51 -2.00
CA ARG A 422 2.31 11.84 -1.44
C ARG A 422 2.72 10.57 -2.16
N LEU A 423 1.73 9.83 -2.64
CA LEU A 423 1.93 8.56 -3.34
C LEU A 423 1.99 8.73 -4.87
N ALA A 424 1.69 9.92 -5.39
CA ALA A 424 2.00 10.26 -6.76
C ALA A 424 3.52 10.28 -6.97
N LEU A 425 3.99 9.61 -8.02
CA LEU A 425 5.41 9.54 -8.36
C LEU A 425 5.60 9.81 -9.84
N GLU A 426 6.46 10.77 -10.15
CA GLU A 426 6.89 11.02 -11.52
C GLU A 426 8.29 10.43 -11.71
N THR A 427 8.43 9.57 -12.70
CA THR A 427 9.72 8.99 -13.08
C THR A 427 10.04 9.32 -14.54
N PRO A 428 11.29 9.12 -14.99
CA PRO A 428 11.62 9.29 -16.41
C PRO A 428 10.88 8.33 -17.35
N ILE A 429 10.34 7.22 -16.84
CA ILE A 429 9.72 6.15 -17.65
C ILE A 429 8.18 6.10 -17.51
N ALA A 430 7.64 6.54 -16.37
CA ALA A 430 6.21 6.50 -16.12
C ALA A 430 5.83 7.45 -14.96
N ASP A 431 4.56 7.87 -14.97
CA ASP A 431 3.91 8.56 -13.87
C ASP A 431 2.95 7.61 -13.15
N LEU A 432 3.02 7.58 -11.83
CA LEU A 432 2.13 6.78 -10.97
C LEU A 432 1.18 7.72 -10.25
N LYS A 433 -0.12 7.42 -10.29
CA LYS A 433 -1.18 8.20 -9.64
C LYS A 433 -2.13 7.31 -8.87
N ILE A 434 -2.69 7.83 -7.79
CA ILE A 434 -3.71 7.10 -7.02
C ILE A 434 -5.10 7.48 -7.56
N VAL A 435 -5.86 6.47 -7.97
CA VAL A 435 -7.22 6.60 -8.50
C VAL A 435 -8.21 5.80 -7.68
N ASP A 436 -9.51 6.10 -7.83
CA ASP A 436 -10.61 5.46 -7.10
C ASP A 436 -10.39 5.46 -5.57
N LEU A 437 -9.81 6.52 -5.02
CA LEU A 437 -9.46 6.58 -3.59
C LEU A 437 -10.69 6.92 -2.74
N GLU A 438 -11.06 6.00 -1.88
CA GLU A 438 -12.11 6.16 -0.88
C GLU A 438 -11.49 6.10 0.53
N ILE A 439 -11.82 7.06 1.39
CA ILE A 439 -11.40 7.04 2.81
C ILE A 439 -12.63 6.97 3.70
N PHE A 440 -12.58 6.07 4.68
CA PHE A 440 -13.63 5.90 5.66
C PHE A 440 -13.07 5.39 6.99
N PRO A 441 -13.70 5.69 8.13
CA PRO A 441 -13.36 5.08 9.40
C PRO A 441 -13.61 3.57 9.37
N GLY A 442 -12.57 2.79 9.56
CA GLY A 442 -12.61 1.33 9.61
C GLY A 442 -12.99 0.74 10.96
N GLY A 443 -12.96 1.55 12.04
CA GLY A 443 -13.36 1.18 13.39
C GLY A 443 -12.92 2.19 14.44
N PHE A 444 -13.59 2.16 15.59
CA PHE A 444 -13.33 2.98 16.77
C PHE A 444 -13.07 2.07 17.96
N TYR A 445 -11.93 2.25 18.61
CA TYR A 445 -11.42 1.34 19.63
C TYR A 445 -11.05 2.13 20.87
N PRO A 446 -11.91 2.18 21.90
CA PRO A 446 -11.50 2.61 23.22
C PRO A 446 -10.36 1.71 23.72
N THR A 447 -9.30 2.33 24.22
CA THR A 447 -8.07 1.68 24.71
C THR A 447 -7.79 2.12 26.14
N ALA A 448 -6.73 1.62 26.77
CA ALA A 448 -6.36 2.06 28.11
C ALA A 448 -6.00 3.55 28.21
N SER A 449 -5.48 4.16 27.12
CA SER A 449 -4.97 5.53 27.13
C SER A 449 -5.83 6.53 26.35
N GLY A 450 -6.83 6.07 25.59
CA GLY A 450 -7.66 6.94 24.78
C GLY A 450 -8.52 6.20 23.77
N LEU A 451 -8.96 6.89 22.71
CA LEU A 451 -9.69 6.34 21.58
C LEU A 451 -8.76 6.23 20.36
N GLU A 452 -8.60 5.03 19.81
CA GLU A 452 -7.99 4.83 18.51
C GLU A 452 -9.07 4.77 17.41
N ILE A 453 -8.90 5.56 16.37
CA ILE A 453 -9.75 5.60 15.17
C ILE A 453 -8.89 5.07 14.03
N GLN A 454 -9.27 3.92 13.47
CA GLN A 454 -8.54 3.36 12.34
C GLN A 454 -9.16 3.84 11.04
N LEU A 455 -8.60 4.88 10.44
CA LEU A 455 -8.99 5.27 9.08
C LEU A 455 -8.50 4.21 8.10
N LYS A 456 -9.34 3.88 7.13
CA LYS A 456 -9.03 2.99 6.00
C LYS A 456 -9.14 3.82 4.72
N ALA A 457 -8.11 3.74 3.89
CA ALA A 457 -8.14 4.25 2.52
C ALA A 457 -8.06 3.07 1.56
N ARG A 458 -8.93 3.02 0.56
CA ARG A 458 -8.91 2.00 -0.50
C ARG A 458 -8.87 2.67 -1.85
N GLY A 459 -8.04 2.16 -2.75
CA GLY A 459 -7.96 2.68 -4.11
C GLY A 459 -7.10 1.79 -5.00
N LYS A 460 -6.64 2.37 -6.10
CA LYS A 460 -5.76 1.71 -7.08
C LYS A 460 -4.63 2.64 -7.47
N VAL A 461 -3.58 2.06 -8.05
CA VAL A 461 -2.48 2.83 -8.65
C VAL A 461 -2.62 2.74 -10.16
N GLU A 462 -2.73 3.88 -10.83
CA GLU A 462 -2.70 4.00 -12.29
C GLU A 462 -1.28 4.37 -12.74
N ILE A 463 -0.85 3.81 -13.88
CA ILE A 463 0.46 4.04 -14.47
C ILE A 463 0.28 4.67 -15.86
N GLY A 464 0.82 5.86 -16.06
CA GLY A 464 0.95 6.50 -17.37
C GLY A 464 2.39 6.38 -17.88
N TRP A 465 2.61 5.55 -18.90
CA TRP A 465 3.93 5.39 -19.54
C TRP A 465 4.31 6.64 -20.36
N LYS A 466 5.60 6.99 -20.35
CA LYS A 466 6.16 8.15 -21.09
C LYS A 466 6.85 7.75 -22.39
#